data_AF-X6MGA3-F1
#
_entry.id   AF-X6MGA3-F1
#
_cell.length_a   1.000
_cell.length_b   1.000
_cell.length_c   1.000
_cell.angle_alpha   90.00
_cell.angle_beta   90.00
_cell.angle_gamma   90.00
#
_symmetry.space_group_name_H-M   'P 1'
#
loop_
_entity.id
_entity.type
_entity.pdbx_description
1 polymer ?
#
loop_
_entity_poly.entity_id
_entity_poly.type
_entity_poly.pdbx_seq_one_letter_code
_entity_poly.pdbx_strand_id
1 'polypeptide(L)'
;NNNNNNNNNNKYWQYMLELNSYCLSRNVQGMLDLMQDIALRPNFEFLDRMSALLKDKTQADVQTLIENGETYALIHAASAFAHVLPSCGIEEMLDGISSLQFQSELVRRFSVANSDDNDNDNSKTDDLHKHAILTELMHLFQRLSTQLFQLQGPTRSLLVADEHFLSPFRQKDSKQQLGDVF
;
A
#
# COMPACT_ATOMS: atom_id res chain seq x y z
N ASN A 1 43.97 17.51 -9.86
CA ASN A 1 42.56 17.61 -10.32
C ASN A 1 41.82 16.32 -9.99
N ASN A 2 41.32 16.22 -8.75
CA ASN A 2 40.39 15.17 -8.33
C ASN A 2 38.99 15.79 -8.25
N ASN A 3 38.16 15.58 -9.28
CA ASN A 3 36.74 15.91 -9.22
C ASN A 3 35.97 14.69 -8.70
N ASN A 4 35.81 14.64 -7.38
CA ASN A 4 34.81 13.80 -6.72
C ASN A 4 33.43 14.41 -6.99
N ASN A 5 32.74 13.91 -8.02
CA ASN A 5 31.30 14.09 -8.16
C ASN A 5 30.60 13.20 -7.11
N ASN A 6 30.44 13.74 -5.90
CA ASN A 6 29.45 13.26 -4.94
C ASN A 6 28.05 13.59 -5.47
N ASN A 7 27.56 12.76 -6.39
CA ASN A 7 26.14 12.63 -6.64
C ASN A 7 25.53 11.90 -5.44
N ASN A 8 25.32 12.65 -4.36
CA ASN A 8 24.38 12.28 -3.32
C ASN A 8 22.98 12.28 -3.94
N ASN A 9 22.64 11.16 -4.57
CA ASN A 9 21.29 10.85 -4.97
C ASN A 9 20.43 10.86 -3.69
N ASN A 10 19.77 11.99 -3.45
CA ASN A 10 18.61 12.08 -2.57
C ASN A 10 17.64 10.98 -3.03
N LYS A 11 17.62 9.86 -2.30
CA LYS A 11 16.62 8.81 -2.44
C LYS A 11 15.29 9.43 -2.03
N TYR A 12 14.60 10.02 -3.00
CA TYR A 12 13.19 10.33 -2.86
C TYR A 12 12.47 9.05 -2.46
N TRP A 13 11.63 9.15 -1.43
CA TRP A 13 10.80 8.06 -0.94
C TRP A 13 9.93 7.58 -2.10
N GLN A 14 10.22 6.38 -2.59
CA GLN A 14 9.59 5.84 -3.79
C GLN A 14 8.14 5.41 -3.54
N TYR A 15 7.78 5.20 -2.27
CA TYR A 15 6.47 4.71 -1.84
C TYR A 15 6.11 5.31 -0.47
N MET A 16 4.82 5.57 -0.26
CA MET A 16 4.24 5.96 1.03
C MET A 16 3.25 4.87 1.44
N LEU A 17 3.37 4.37 2.67
CA LEU A 17 2.41 3.47 3.29
C LEU A 17 1.82 4.18 4.49
N GLU A 18 0.51 4.40 4.48
CA GLU A 18 -0.22 5.04 5.56
C GLU A 18 -0.91 3.96 6.41
N LEU A 19 -0.72 4.03 7.73
CA LEU A 19 -1.41 3.18 8.69
C LEU A 19 -2.24 4.06 9.60
N ASN A 20 -3.57 3.93 9.50
CA ASN A 20 -4.51 4.72 10.28
C ASN A 20 -5.24 3.86 11.31
N SER A 21 -5.45 4.42 12.50
CA SER A 21 -6.20 3.77 13.57
C SER A 21 -6.88 4.80 14.48
N TYR A 22 -7.94 4.37 15.15
CA TYR A 22 -8.71 5.19 16.08
C TYR A 22 -8.89 4.44 17.40
N CYS A 23 -8.62 5.10 18.52
CA CYS A 23 -8.81 4.52 19.83
C CYS A 23 -9.29 5.56 20.85
N LEU A 24 -9.83 5.08 21.98
CA LEU A 24 -10.07 5.93 23.14
C LEU A 24 -8.73 6.40 23.72
N SER A 25 -8.67 7.63 24.25
CA SER A 25 -7.40 8.23 24.71
C SER A 25 -6.61 7.36 25.71
N ARG A 26 -7.32 6.60 26.57
CA ARG A 26 -6.69 5.67 27.52
C ARG A 26 -6.00 4.46 26.88
N ASN A 27 -6.27 4.19 25.60
CA ASN A 27 -5.78 3.03 24.84
C ASN A 27 -4.72 3.40 23.80
N VAL A 28 -4.26 4.66 23.75
CA VAL A 28 -3.30 5.14 22.75
C VAL A 28 -2.03 4.30 22.76
N GLN A 29 -1.48 3.99 23.94
CA GLN A 29 -0.27 3.17 24.02
C GLN A 29 -0.50 1.77 23.43
N GLY A 30 -1.59 1.10 23.81
CA GLY A 30 -1.91 -0.22 23.27
C GLY A 30 -2.17 -0.21 21.76
N MET A 31 -2.75 0.87 21.22
CA MET A 31 -2.90 1.05 19.77
C MET A 31 -1.53 1.17 19.09
N LEU A 32 -0.62 1.96 19.64
CA LEU A 32 0.73 2.12 19.08
C LEU A 32 1.53 0.82 19.12
N ASP A 33 1.42 0.07 20.22
CA ASP A 33 2.06 -1.25 20.36
C ASP A 33 1.53 -2.23 19.29
N LEU A 34 0.21 -2.24 19.06
CA LEU A 34 -0.41 -3.06 18.00
C LEU A 34 0.02 -2.62 16.59
N MET A 35 0.09 -1.31 16.33
CA MET A 35 0.55 -0.80 15.03
C MET A 35 2.01 -1.19 14.75
N GLN A 36 2.85 -1.14 15.79
CA GLN A 36 4.22 -1.62 15.70
C GLN A 36 4.27 -3.12 15.40
N ASP A 37 3.43 -3.92 16.05
CA ASP A 37 3.37 -5.37 15.82
C ASP A 37 2.91 -5.72 14.41
N ILE A 38 1.91 -5.03 13.89
CA ILE A 38 1.46 -5.20 12.51
C ILE A 38 2.57 -4.84 11.52
N ALA A 39 3.28 -3.72 11.75
CA ALA A 39 4.28 -3.22 10.82
C ALA A 39 5.58 -4.05 10.83
N LEU A 40 6.02 -4.51 12.00
CA LEU A 40 7.35 -5.13 12.20
C LEU A 40 7.30 -6.64 12.42
N ARG A 41 6.18 -7.17 12.93
CA ARG A 41 6.03 -8.58 13.30
C ARG A 41 4.73 -9.20 12.74
N PRO A 42 4.42 -9.03 11.44
CA PRO A 42 3.23 -9.64 10.87
C PRO A 42 3.32 -11.17 10.91
N ASN A 43 2.24 -11.83 11.33
CA ASN A 43 2.13 -13.28 11.24
C ASN A 43 1.58 -13.68 9.87
N PHE A 44 2.40 -14.40 9.14
CA PHE A 44 2.20 -14.80 7.76
C PHE A 44 2.02 -16.31 7.57
N GLU A 45 1.87 -17.06 8.67
CA GLU A 45 1.74 -18.51 8.66
C GLU A 45 0.35 -18.98 8.18
N PHE A 46 -0.66 -18.10 8.22
CA PHE A 46 -2.05 -18.44 7.90
C PHE A 46 -2.39 -18.19 6.43
N LEU A 47 -1.76 -18.95 5.55
CA LEU A 47 -1.88 -18.78 4.09
C LEU A 47 -3.30 -19.05 3.58
N ASP A 48 -4.01 -20.03 4.15
CA ASP A 48 -5.42 -20.32 3.81
C ASP A 48 -6.34 -19.15 4.12
N ARG A 49 -6.13 -18.51 5.28
CA ARG A 49 -6.91 -17.33 5.68
C ARG A 49 -6.67 -16.18 4.72
N MET A 50 -5.44 -15.98 4.27
CA MET A 50 -5.13 -14.92 3.31
C MET A 50 -5.68 -15.22 1.91
N SER A 51 -5.68 -16.48 1.48
CA SER A 51 -6.35 -16.90 0.24
C SER A 51 -7.85 -16.62 0.29
N ALA A 52 -8.52 -16.92 1.41
CA ALA A 52 -9.92 -16.59 1.62
C ALA A 52 -10.18 -15.07 1.59
N LEU A 53 -9.38 -14.29 2.32
CA LEU A 53 -9.48 -12.82 2.33
C LEU A 53 -9.29 -12.22 0.93
N LEU A 54 -8.35 -12.75 0.15
CA LEU A 54 -8.12 -12.29 -1.21
C LEU A 54 -9.32 -12.61 -2.11
N LYS A 55 -9.90 -13.82 -2.00
CA LYS A 55 -11.11 -14.19 -2.75
C LYS A 55 -12.27 -13.25 -2.44
N ASP A 56 -12.52 -13.00 -1.15
CA ASP A 56 -13.59 -12.12 -0.70
C ASP A 56 -13.38 -10.69 -1.21
N LYS A 57 -12.14 -10.18 -1.13
CA LYS A 57 -11.79 -8.84 -1.64
C LYS A 57 -11.97 -8.74 -3.15
N THR A 58 -11.43 -9.69 -3.92
CA THR A 58 -11.56 -9.69 -5.38
C THR A 58 -13.02 -9.72 -5.80
N GLN A 59 -13.85 -10.53 -5.12
CA GLN A 59 -15.29 -10.58 -5.40
C GLN A 59 -15.97 -9.24 -5.11
N ALA A 60 -15.67 -8.60 -3.97
CA ALA A 60 -16.21 -7.30 -3.61
C ALA A 60 -15.79 -6.20 -4.61
N ASP A 61 -14.53 -6.22 -5.07
CA ASP A 61 -14.06 -5.21 -6.01
C ASP A 61 -14.62 -5.41 -7.42
N VAL A 62 -14.81 -6.65 -7.86
CA VAL A 62 -15.51 -6.95 -9.12
C VAL A 62 -16.96 -6.49 -9.05
N GLN A 63 -17.64 -6.70 -7.91
CA GLN A 63 -18.99 -6.18 -7.72
C GLN A 63 -19.00 -4.63 -7.78
N THR A 64 -18.02 -3.99 -7.15
CA THR A 64 -17.85 -2.53 -7.19
C THR A 64 -17.60 -2.03 -8.61
N LEU A 65 -16.82 -2.75 -9.42
CA LEU A 65 -16.63 -2.45 -10.85
C LEU A 65 -17.95 -2.52 -11.63
N ILE A 66 -18.79 -3.51 -11.34
CA ILE A 66 -20.10 -3.65 -12.00
C ILE A 66 -21.02 -2.49 -11.63
N GLU A 67 -21.00 -2.06 -10.37
CA GLU A 67 -21.85 -0.98 -9.86
C GLU A 67 -21.37 0.41 -10.29
N ASN A 68 -20.04 0.63 -10.31
CA ASN A 68 -19.40 1.94 -10.52
C ASN A 68 -18.38 1.90 -11.68
N GLY A 69 -18.75 1.26 -12.79
CA GLY A 69 -17.84 1.00 -13.91
C GLY A 69 -17.26 2.27 -14.56
N GLU A 70 -17.99 3.39 -14.49
CA GLU A 70 -17.53 4.69 -14.99
C GLU A 70 -16.29 5.20 -14.25
N THR A 71 -16.17 4.94 -12.95
CA THR A 71 -15.00 5.34 -12.15
C THR A 71 -13.76 4.59 -12.63
N TYR A 72 -13.88 3.27 -12.83
CA TYR A 72 -12.79 2.44 -13.36
C TYR A 72 -12.43 2.82 -14.80
N ALA A 73 -13.40 3.13 -15.65
CA ALA A 73 -13.15 3.59 -17.00
C ALA A 73 -12.39 4.92 -17.02
N LEU A 74 -12.70 5.83 -16.10
CA LEU A 74 -12.01 7.11 -15.96
C LEU A 74 -10.54 6.92 -15.51
N ILE A 75 -10.30 6.11 -14.47
CA ILE A 75 -8.94 5.81 -13.99
C ILE A 75 -8.13 5.16 -15.12
N HIS A 76 -8.72 4.19 -15.82
CA HIS A 76 -8.08 3.52 -16.94
C HIS A 76 -7.74 4.49 -18.08
N ALA A 77 -8.67 5.37 -18.45
CA ALA A 77 -8.42 6.39 -19.48
C ALA A 77 -7.35 7.40 -19.04
N ALA A 78 -7.35 7.83 -17.78
CA ALA A 78 -6.35 8.73 -17.22
C ALA A 78 -4.94 8.10 -17.26
N SER A 79 -4.83 6.79 -17.06
CA SER A 79 -3.56 6.05 -17.12
C SER A 79 -2.84 6.17 -18.48
N ALA A 80 -3.56 6.41 -19.58
CA ALA A 80 -2.96 6.63 -20.90
C ALA A 80 -2.05 7.88 -20.92
N PHE A 81 -2.26 8.81 -19.98
CA PHE A 81 -1.46 10.01 -19.81
C PHE A 81 -0.34 9.86 -18.77
N ALA A 82 -0.01 8.64 -18.34
CA ALA A 82 1.03 8.37 -17.34
C ALA A 82 2.42 8.92 -17.72
N HIS A 83 2.70 9.11 -19.01
CA HIS A 83 3.93 9.74 -19.49
C HIS A 83 4.05 11.22 -19.09
N VAL A 84 2.92 11.90 -18.87
CA VAL A 84 2.86 13.28 -18.37
C VAL A 84 2.60 13.31 -16.87
N LEU A 85 1.69 12.45 -16.39
CA LEU A 85 1.26 12.39 -14.99
C LEU A 85 1.41 10.95 -14.45
N PRO A 86 2.61 10.57 -13.95
CA PRO A 86 2.90 9.20 -13.54
C PRO A 86 1.97 8.65 -12.45
N SER A 87 1.38 9.52 -11.62
CA SER A 87 0.45 9.11 -10.56
C SER A 87 -0.77 8.37 -11.12
N CYS A 88 -1.28 8.74 -12.30
CA CYS A 88 -2.42 8.05 -12.92
C CYS A 88 -2.08 6.62 -13.32
N GLY A 89 -0.83 6.36 -13.72
CA GLY A 89 -0.38 4.99 -14.00
C GLY A 89 -0.30 4.15 -12.72
N ILE A 90 0.18 4.75 -11.63
CA ILE A 90 0.25 4.09 -10.32
C ILE A 90 -1.16 3.82 -9.78
N GLU A 91 -2.06 4.79 -9.88
CA GLU A 91 -3.46 4.67 -9.45
C GLU A 91 -4.17 3.53 -10.19
N GLU A 92 -4.03 3.44 -11.52
CA GLU A 92 -4.59 2.33 -12.30
C GLU A 92 -4.00 0.96 -11.91
N MET A 93 -2.72 0.91 -11.55
CA MET A 93 -2.08 -0.31 -11.07
C MET A 93 -2.55 -0.74 -9.66
N LEU A 94 -2.91 0.20 -8.79
CA LEU A 94 -3.27 -0.07 -7.39
C LEU A 94 -4.78 -0.27 -7.20
N ASP A 95 -5.60 0.58 -7.82
CA ASP A 95 -7.04 0.65 -7.60
C ASP A 95 -7.86 0.52 -8.89
N GLY A 96 -7.20 0.47 -10.05
CA GLY A 96 -7.86 0.38 -11.35
C GLY A 96 -8.16 -1.04 -11.85
N ILE A 97 -8.50 -1.14 -13.14
CA ILE A 97 -8.83 -2.43 -13.78
C ILE A 97 -7.60 -3.36 -13.77
N SER A 98 -6.41 -2.79 -13.92
CA SER A 98 -5.16 -3.54 -13.86
C SER A 98 -4.96 -4.23 -12.50
N SER A 99 -5.34 -3.57 -11.40
CA SER A 99 -5.34 -4.16 -10.05
C SER A 99 -6.30 -5.34 -9.94
N LEU A 100 -7.53 -5.19 -10.46
CA LEU A 100 -8.54 -6.27 -10.48
C LEU A 100 -8.07 -7.49 -11.26
N GLN A 101 -7.44 -7.28 -12.41
CA GLN A 101 -6.88 -8.36 -13.22
C GLN A 101 -5.77 -9.09 -12.46
N PHE A 102 -4.89 -8.34 -11.80
CA PHE A 102 -3.83 -8.90 -10.97
C PHE A 102 -4.40 -9.73 -9.80
N GLN A 103 -5.36 -9.19 -9.06
CA GLN A 103 -6.04 -9.89 -7.96
C GLN A 103 -6.76 -11.16 -8.44
N SER A 104 -7.45 -11.09 -9.58
CA SER A 104 -8.14 -12.25 -10.17
C SER A 104 -7.16 -13.34 -10.59
N GLU A 105 -6.03 -12.96 -11.18
CA GLU A 105 -4.97 -13.91 -11.54
C GLU A 105 -4.33 -14.55 -10.30
N LEU A 106 -4.11 -13.77 -9.24
CA LEU A 106 -3.66 -14.31 -7.96
C LEU A 106 -4.66 -15.35 -7.41
N VAL A 107 -5.95 -14.99 -7.33
CA VAL A 107 -7.01 -15.92 -6.88
C VAL A 107 -7.08 -17.18 -7.73
N ARG A 108 -6.96 -17.05 -9.06
CA ARG A 108 -6.94 -18.19 -9.99
C ARG A 108 -5.78 -19.12 -9.71
N ARG A 109 -4.56 -18.59 -9.53
CA ARG A 109 -3.37 -19.38 -9.18
C ARG A 109 -3.53 -20.10 -7.84
N PHE A 110 -4.26 -19.51 -6.89
CA PHE A 110 -4.60 -20.17 -5.63
C PHE A 110 -5.70 -21.23 -5.74
N SER A 111 -6.58 -21.14 -6.75
CA SER A 111 -7.77 -22.01 -6.86
C SER A 111 -7.56 -23.22 -7.78
N VAL A 112 -6.83 -23.07 -8.88
CA VAL A 112 -6.46 -24.17 -9.80
C VAL A 112 -5.67 -25.26 -9.06
N ALA A 113 -4.94 -24.88 -8.00
CA ALA A 113 -4.16 -25.80 -7.18
C ALA A 113 -4.97 -26.62 -6.16
N ASN A 114 -6.30 -26.46 -6.11
CA ASN A 114 -7.21 -27.19 -5.21
C ASN A 114 -8.12 -28.18 -5.96
N SER A 115 -8.02 -28.30 -7.28
CA SER A 115 -8.96 -29.10 -8.11
C SER A 115 -8.38 -30.42 -8.63
N ASP A 116 -7.09 -30.70 -8.45
CA ASP A 116 -6.43 -31.96 -8.85
C ASP A 116 -6.37 -32.98 -7.70
N ASP A 117 -7.51 -33.22 -7.04
CA ASP A 117 -7.66 -34.18 -5.94
C ASP A 117 -8.00 -35.60 -6.45
N ASN A 118 -7.48 -35.98 -7.64
CA ASN A 118 -7.49 -37.36 -8.10
C ASN A 118 -6.08 -37.78 -8.54
N ASP A 119 -5.55 -38.73 -7.77
CA ASP A 119 -4.42 -39.62 -8.01
C ASP A 119 -2.99 -39.19 -7.61
N ASN A 120 -2.48 -39.93 -6.63
CA ASN A 120 -1.08 -40.26 -6.30
C ASN A 120 -0.17 -39.22 -5.61
N ASP A 121 -0.03 -39.40 -4.30
CA ASP A 121 1.21 -39.50 -3.48
C ASP A 121 2.37 -38.49 -3.64
N ASN A 122 2.18 -37.38 -4.37
CA ASN A 122 3.17 -36.30 -4.56
C ASN A 122 2.73 -34.93 -3.97
N SER A 123 1.69 -34.91 -3.11
CA SER A 123 0.98 -33.68 -2.71
C SER A 123 1.82 -32.65 -1.94
N LYS A 124 2.92 -33.04 -1.29
CA LYS A 124 3.74 -32.13 -0.47
C LYS A 124 4.54 -31.10 -1.27
N THR A 125 4.92 -31.42 -2.50
CA THR A 125 5.76 -30.57 -3.35
C THR A 125 4.96 -29.47 -4.05
N ASP A 126 3.67 -29.70 -4.28
CA ASP A 126 2.78 -28.75 -4.93
C ASP A 126 2.32 -27.67 -3.96
N ASP A 127 2.00 -28.01 -2.70
CA ASP A 127 1.70 -27.03 -1.64
C ASP A 127 2.84 -26.03 -1.41
N LEU A 128 4.09 -26.44 -1.62
CA LEU A 128 5.26 -25.59 -1.48
C LEU A 128 5.35 -24.52 -2.59
N HIS A 129 4.92 -24.85 -3.81
CA HIS A 129 4.82 -23.89 -4.92
C HIS A 129 3.57 -22.99 -4.82
N LYS A 130 2.46 -23.51 -4.26
CA LYS A 130 1.20 -22.78 -4.04
C LYS A 130 1.40 -21.50 -3.24
N HIS A 131 2.29 -21.55 -2.26
CA HIS A 131 2.52 -20.43 -1.35
C HIS A 131 3.77 -19.63 -1.65
N ALA A 132 4.58 -20.02 -2.65
CA ALA A 132 5.82 -19.33 -2.98
C ALA A 132 5.59 -17.87 -3.40
N ILE A 133 4.64 -17.62 -4.31
CA ILE A 133 4.28 -16.26 -4.78
C ILE A 133 3.76 -15.41 -3.61
N LEU A 134 2.96 -16.04 -2.75
CA LEU A 134 2.34 -15.37 -1.62
C LEU A 134 3.39 -15.00 -0.56
N THR A 135 4.29 -15.94 -0.27
CA THR A 135 5.44 -15.75 0.61
C THR A 135 6.37 -14.66 0.06
N GLU A 136 6.58 -14.60 -1.25
CA GLU A 136 7.36 -13.55 -1.89
C GLU A 136 6.70 -12.17 -1.74
N LEU A 137 5.38 -12.07 -1.99
CA LEU A 137 4.62 -10.83 -1.77
C LEU A 137 4.65 -10.39 -0.31
N MET A 138 4.53 -11.32 0.62
CA MET A 138 4.58 -11.07 2.07
C MET A 138 5.96 -10.57 2.51
N HIS A 139 7.03 -11.21 2.02
CA HIS A 139 8.39 -10.77 2.29
C HIS A 139 8.67 -9.39 1.67
N LEU A 140 8.14 -9.11 0.49
CA LEU A 140 8.27 -7.80 -0.15
C LEU A 140 7.55 -6.73 0.69
N PHE A 141 6.33 -7.00 1.14
CA PHE A 141 5.59 -6.12 2.05
C PHE A 141 6.37 -5.90 3.35
N GLN A 142 6.83 -6.97 4.01
CA GLN A 142 7.59 -6.87 5.26
C GLN A 142 8.87 -6.05 5.09
N ARG A 143 9.57 -6.23 3.97
CA ARG A 143 10.77 -5.46 3.65
C ARG A 143 10.45 -3.98 3.49
N LEU A 144 9.38 -3.65 2.76
CA LEU A 144 8.94 -2.27 2.56
C LEU A 144 8.46 -1.64 3.87
N SER A 145 7.61 -2.32 4.64
CA SER A 145 7.11 -1.83 5.93
C SER A 145 8.25 -1.57 6.90
N THR A 146 9.21 -2.49 6.99
CA THR A 146 10.40 -2.34 7.85
C THR A 146 11.26 -1.17 7.41
N GLN A 147 11.52 -1.01 6.10
CA GLN A 147 12.29 0.10 5.58
C GLN A 147 11.61 1.44 5.86
N LEU A 148 10.31 1.55 5.62
CA LEU A 148 9.54 2.76 5.88
C LEU A 148 9.53 3.10 7.38
N PHE A 149 9.27 2.11 8.23
CA PHE A 149 9.21 2.31 9.68
C PHE A 149 10.58 2.68 10.28
N GLN A 150 11.68 2.06 9.80
CA GLN A 150 13.03 2.37 10.27
C GLN A 150 13.54 3.73 9.78
N LEU A 151 13.24 4.09 8.53
CA LEU A 151 13.73 5.35 7.96
C LEU A 151 12.88 6.56 8.41
N GLN A 152 11.57 6.40 8.62
CA GLN A 152 10.69 7.48 9.06
C GLN A 152 10.60 7.57 10.60
N GLY A 153 10.77 6.45 11.31
CA GLY A 153 10.50 6.35 12.73
C GLY A 153 8.97 6.36 13.02
N PRO A 154 8.53 5.70 14.10
CA PRO A 154 7.11 5.58 14.44
C PRO A 154 6.39 6.94 14.50
N THR A 155 7.08 7.97 14.95
CA THR A 155 6.51 9.30 15.18
C THR A 155 6.28 10.09 13.89
N ARG A 156 7.12 9.95 12.84
CA ARG A 156 6.90 10.70 11.60
C ARG A 156 5.96 9.99 10.64
N SER A 157 5.87 8.67 10.67
CA SER A 157 4.85 7.92 9.91
C SER A 157 3.42 8.20 10.42
N LEU A 158 3.28 8.61 11.68
CA LEU A 158 1.99 8.97 12.31
C LEU A 158 1.64 10.47 12.25
N LEU A 159 2.61 11.35 11.93
CA LEU A 159 2.44 12.82 11.98
C LEU A 159 2.30 13.52 10.62
N VAL A 160 2.37 12.79 9.50
CA VAL A 160 2.24 13.40 8.16
C VAL A 160 0.80 13.87 7.87
N ALA A 161 -0.19 13.44 8.66
CA ALA A 161 -1.57 13.86 8.48
C ALA A 161 -1.87 15.33 8.86
N ASP A 162 -1.04 16.01 9.68
CA ASP A 162 -1.48 17.28 10.29
C ASP A 162 -0.61 18.51 9.94
N GLU A 163 0.73 18.42 9.91
CA GLU A 163 1.54 19.66 9.79
C GLU A 163 1.87 20.10 8.36
N HIS A 164 2.16 19.17 7.45
CA HIS A 164 2.60 19.54 6.09
C HIS A 164 1.43 19.82 5.13
N PHE A 165 0.27 19.19 5.33
CA PHE A 165 -0.93 19.41 4.51
C PHE A 165 -1.65 20.74 4.81
N LEU A 166 -1.55 21.23 6.06
CA LEU A 166 -2.16 22.50 6.49
C LEU A 166 -1.24 23.72 6.33
N SER A 167 0.03 23.51 6.03
CA SER A 167 1.00 24.61 5.89
C SER A 167 0.67 25.66 4.81
N PRO A 168 0.06 25.31 3.65
CA PRO A 168 -0.35 26.32 2.67
C PRO A 168 -1.59 27.12 3.11
N PHE A 169 -2.39 26.59 4.06
CA PHE A 169 -3.64 27.18 4.51
C PHE A 169 -3.49 28.10 5.73
N ARG A 170 -2.30 28.18 6.35
CA ARG A 170 -2.02 29.08 7.49
C ARG A 170 -1.43 30.44 7.12
N GLN A 171 -1.23 30.76 5.83
CA GLN A 171 -0.54 31.99 5.41
C GLN A 171 -1.43 33.17 4.95
N LYS A 172 -2.73 33.17 5.28
CA LYS A 172 -3.56 34.37 5.18
C LYS A 172 -4.35 34.48 6.48
N ASP A 173 -3.92 35.40 7.36
CA ASP A 173 -4.74 36.13 8.35
C ASP A 173 -3.89 36.70 9.50
N SER A 174 -2.71 37.27 9.20
CA SER A 174 -1.95 38.04 10.20
C SER A 174 -1.03 39.10 9.59
N LYS A 175 -1.51 39.82 8.57
CA LYS A 175 -0.94 41.12 8.16
C LYS A 175 -2.00 42.12 7.70
N GLN A 176 -2.86 42.53 8.62
CA GLN A 176 -3.43 43.88 8.61
C GLN A 176 -3.42 44.39 10.03
N GLN A 177 -2.35 45.13 10.39
CA GLN A 177 -2.40 46.31 11.27
C GLN A 177 -0.98 46.81 11.54
N LEU A 178 -0.62 47.87 10.82
CA LEU A 178 -0.03 49.14 11.28
C LEU A 178 0.88 49.69 10.17
N GLY A 179 0.28 50.50 9.31
CA GLY A 179 0.99 51.55 8.59
C GLY A 179 0.49 52.87 9.16
N ASP A 180 1.19 53.39 10.16
CA ASP A 180 1.19 54.81 10.51
C ASP A 180 2.64 55.27 10.52
N VAL A 181 2.89 56.31 9.73
CA VAL A 181 3.84 57.44 9.85
C VAL A 181 4.33 57.78 8.44
N PHE A 182 3.54 58.56 7.70
CA PHE A 182 3.78 59.98 7.38
C PHE A 182 2.55 60.55 6.66
#